data_AF-A0A8H7TMQ9-F1
#
_entry.id   AF-A0A8H7TMQ9-F1
#
_cell.length_a   1.000
_cell.length_b   1.000
_cell.length_c   1.000
_cell.angle_alpha   90.00
_cell.angle_beta   90.00
_cell.angle_gamma   90.00
#
_symmetry.space_group_name_H-M   'P 1'
#
loop_
_entity.id
_entity.type
_entity.pdbx_description
1 polymer ?
#
loop_
_entity_poly.entity_id
_entity_poly.type
_entity_poly.pdbx_seq_one_letter_code
_entity_poly.pdbx_strand_id
1 'polypeptide(L)'
;MVKETLTQEEGYTREEVAKVLGISVADLEKRFMSKLPVRAERFKLRQRALHVFSEALRVLQFLAVLDRSVEPGATDTTAFNQELGRLMNESQDSSRALYENSCAELDQICEIGRGAGAYASRLTGAGWGGCTVHLVPADRVASVEEALEREYYSKRELSDEQKEQAVVVSRPGHGSAVYVVQDKVL
;
A
#
# COMPACT_ATOMS: atom_id res chain seq x y z
N MET A 1 17.69 -3.86 -17.10
CA MET A 1 16.94 -2.78 -17.78
C MET A 1 16.80 -1.49 -16.96
N VAL A 2 15.92 -1.36 -15.93
CA VAL A 2 15.73 -0.05 -15.25
C VAL A 2 17.01 0.53 -14.66
N LYS A 3 17.78 -0.27 -13.91
CA LYS A 3 19.05 0.19 -13.29
C LYS A 3 20.15 0.52 -14.31
N GLU A 4 20.07 -0.06 -15.50
CA GLU A 4 21.02 0.19 -16.60
C GLU A 4 20.63 1.44 -17.40
N THR A 5 19.33 1.71 -17.54
CA THR A 5 18.81 2.87 -18.29
C THR A 5 18.74 4.13 -17.43
N LEU A 6 18.26 4.02 -16.19
CA LEU A 6 18.12 5.11 -15.24
C LEU A 6 19.21 4.97 -14.17
N THR A 7 20.40 5.47 -14.50
CA THR A 7 21.61 5.28 -13.70
C THR A 7 21.74 6.25 -12.52
N GLN A 8 21.08 7.41 -12.56
CA GLN A 8 21.18 8.39 -11.47
C GLN A 8 20.36 7.93 -10.26
N GLU A 9 21.04 7.61 -9.16
CA GLU A 9 20.39 7.15 -7.94
C GLU A 9 19.77 8.28 -7.12
N GLU A 10 20.34 9.49 -7.16
CA GLU A 10 19.82 10.66 -6.43
C GLU A 10 18.69 11.40 -7.18
N GLY A 11 18.31 10.92 -8.37
CA GLY A 11 17.34 11.55 -9.25
C GLY A 11 17.95 12.55 -10.22
N TYR A 12 17.12 13.09 -11.10
CA TYR A 12 17.50 13.91 -12.25
C TYR A 12 17.03 15.35 -12.08
N THR A 13 17.83 16.35 -12.44
CA THR A 13 17.33 17.75 -12.55
C THR A 13 16.46 17.94 -13.79
N ARG A 14 15.77 19.08 -13.92
CA ARG A 14 14.99 19.41 -15.14
C ARG A 14 15.87 19.37 -16.38
N GLU A 15 17.08 19.90 -16.29
CA GLU A 15 18.06 19.97 -17.38
C GLU A 15 18.51 18.57 -17.80
N GLU A 16 18.77 17.69 -16.83
CA GLU A 16 19.15 16.30 -17.13
C GLU A 16 18.00 15.53 -17.78
N VAL A 17 16.77 15.69 -17.30
CA VAL A 17 15.58 15.08 -17.94
C VAL A 17 15.39 15.62 -19.35
N ALA A 18 15.47 16.94 -19.54
CA ALA A 18 15.34 17.58 -20.85
C ALA A 18 16.41 17.08 -21.83
N LYS A 19 17.66 16.92 -21.37
CA LYS A 19 18.76 16.34 -22.14
C LYS A 19 18.49 14.90 -22.55
N VAL A 20 18.01 14.06 -21.63
CA VAL A 20 17.66 12.65 -21.93
C VAL A 20 16.55 12.56 -22.97
N LEU A 21 15.59 13.49 -22.93
CA LEU A 21 14.46 13.54 -23.87
C LEU A 21 14.77 14.28 -25.18
N GLY A 22 15.91 14.97 -25.27
CA GLY A 22 16.27 15.78 -26.44
C GLY A 22 15.38 17.01 -26.65
N ILE A 23 14.87 17.62 -25.57
CA ILE A 23 13.98 18.80 -25.62
C ILE A 23 14.51 19.95 -24.75
N SER A 24 13.91 21.14 -24.86
CA SER A 24 14.19 22.26 -23.95
C SER A 24 13.50 22.07 -22.59
N VAL A 25 14.01 22.73 -21.54
CA VAL A 25 13.33 22.75 -20.22
C VAL A 25 11.94 23.38 -20.32
N ALA A 26 11.78 24.44 -21.12
CA ALA A 26 10.48 25.06 -21.34
C ALA A 26 9.46 24.09 -21.96
N ASP A 27 9.89 23.26 -22.93
CA ASP A 27 9.04 22.23 -23.53
C ASP A 27 8.72 21.10 -22.56
N LEU A 28 9.69 20.69 -21.73
CA LEU A 28 9.48 19.72 -20.66
C LEU A 28 8.39 20.21 -19.69
N GLU A 29 8.51 21.44 -19.19
CA GLU A 29 7.56 22.04 -18.25
C GLU A 29 6.18 22.20 -18.88
N LYS A 30 6.12 22.72 -20.10
CA LYS A 30 4.86 22.87 -20.85
C LYS A 30 4.15 21.52 -21.03
N ARG A 31 4.90 20.46 -21.33
CA ARG A 31 4.32 19.13 -21.63
C ARG A 31 3.91 18.37 -20.38
N PHE A 32 4.73 18.37 -19.33
CA PHE A 32 4.57 17.47 -18.18
C PHE A 32 4.19 18.17 -16.88
N MET A 33 4.26 19.50 -16.81
CA MET A 33 4.08 20.27 -15.56
C MET A 33 3.08 21.43 -15.71
N SER A 34 2.34 21.51 -16.83
CA SER A 34 1.42 22.62 -17.09
C SER A 34 0.07 22.51 -16.38
N LYS A 35 -0.35 21.29 -16.02
CA LYS A 35 -1.67 21.04 -15.41
C LYS A 35 -1.67 21.17 -13.90
N LEU A 36 -0.56 20.82 -13.25
CA LEU A 36 -0.42 20.81 -11.80
C LEU A 36 0.91 21.46 -11.42
N PRO A 37 0.94 22.27 -10.35
CA PRO A 37 2.18 22.87 -9.89
C PRO A 37 3.13 21.76 -9.38
N VAL A 38 4.34 21.72 -9.92
CA VAL A 38 5.37 20.75 -9.53
C VAL A 38 6.50 21.47 -8.81
N ARG A 39 6.69 21.13 -7.53
CA ARG A 39 7.82 21.61 -6.71
C ARG A 39 8.77 20.45 -6.47
N ALA A 40 9.84 20.42 -7.25
CA ALA A 40 10.88 19.41 -7.15
C ALA A 40 12.21 19.99 -7.64
N GLU A 41 13.27 19.75 -6.89
CA GLU A 41 14.65 20.00 -7.33
C GLU A 41 15.15 18.85 -8.21
N ARG A 42 14.74 17.62 -7.85
CA ARG A 42 15.09 16.39 -8.56
C ARG A 42 13.88 15.48 -8.78
N PHE A 43 13.92 14.74 -9.88
CA PHE A 43 12.95 13.72 -10.26
C PHE A 43 13.56 12.33 -10.06
N LYS A 44 13.07 11.57 -9.08
CA LYS A 44 13.54 10.21 -8.74
C LYS A 44 13.04 9.14 -9.74
N LEU A 45 13.32 9.35 -11.03
CA LEU A 45 12.82 8.52 -12.14
C LEU A 45 13.12 7.04 -11.92
N ARG A 46 14.35 6.72 -11.48
CA ARG A 46 14.82 5.36 -11.24
C ARG A 46 13.98 4.65 -10.18
N GLN A 47 13.82 5.27 -9.02
CA GLN A 47 13.10 4.68 -7.89
C GLN A 47 11.62 4.52 -8.21
N ARG A 48 11.00 5.53 -8.85
CA ARG A 48 9.58 5.44 -9.23
C ARG A 48 9.34 4.35 -10.27
N ALA A 49 10.21 4.21 -11.26
CA ALA A 49 10.14 3.12 -12.23
C ALA A 49 10.33 1.74 -11.57
N LEU A 50 11.34 1.59 -10.70
CA LEU A 50 11.56 0.35 -9.96
C LEU A 50 10.35 -0.04 -9.10
N HIS A 51 9.75 0.93 -8.40
CA HIS A 51 8.53 0.70 -7.64
C HIS A 51 7.40 0.21 -8.54
N VAL A 52 7.05 0.97 -9.58
CA VAL A 52 5.90 0.65 -10.46
C VAL A 52 6.04 -0.73 -11.09
N PHE A 53 7.21 -1.06 -11.67
CA PHE A 53 7.40 -2.36 -12.30
C PHE A 53 7.41 -3.50 -11.29
N SER A 54 8.05 -3.32 -10.12
CA SER A 54 8.08 -4.36 -9.09
C SER A 54 6.73 -4.55 -8.41
N GLU A 55 5.93 -3.50 -8.23
CA GLU A 55 4.58 -3.57 -7.67
C GLU A 55 3.63 -4.28 -8.64
N ALA A 56 3.70 -3.96 -9.94
CA ALA A 56 2.94 -4.67 -10.97
C ALA A 56 3.30 -6.17 -11.00
N LEU A 57 4.59 -6.51 -10.89
CA LEU A 57 5.03 -7.90 -10.78
C LEU A 57 4.48 -8.57 -9.51
N ARG A 58 4.50 -7.90 -8.36
CA ARG A 58 3.94 -8.43 -7.10
C ARG A 58 2.46 -8.73 -7.22
N VAL A 59 1.69 -7.93 -7.95
CA VAL A 59 0.27 -8.23 -8.22
C VAL A 59 0.13 -9.55 -8.97
N LEU A 60 0.91 -9.75 -10.04
CA LEU A 60 0.88 -11.01 -10.81
C LEU A 60 1.33 -12.21 -9.96
N GLN A 61 2.35 -12.02 -9.11
CA GLN A 61 2.81 -13.05 -8.19
C GLN A 61 1.73 -13.38 -7.15
N PHE A 62 1.04 -12.38 -6.60
CA PHE A 62 -0.04 -12.56 -5.64
C PHE A 62 -1.20 -13.34 -6.27
N LEU A 63 -1.60 -12.98 -7.50
CA LEU A 63 -2.58 -13.74 -8.27
C LEU A 63 -2.13 -15.18 -8.52
N ALA A 64 -0.87 -15.40 -8.92
CA ALA A 64 -0.34 -16.73 -9.12
C ALA A 64 -0.26 -17.57 -7.84
N VAL A 65 -0.17 -16.94 -6.66
CA VAL A 65 -0.36 -17.66 -5.37
C VAL A 65 -1.82 -18.02 -5.19
N LEU A 66 -2.75 -17.08 -5.40
CA LEU A 66 -4.19 -17.33 -5.25
C LEU A 66 -4.72 -18.41 -6.21
N ASP A 67 -4.20 -18.45 -7.44
CA ASP A 67 -4.60 -19.43 -8.47
C ASP A 67 -4.06 -20.84 -8.18
N ARG A 68 -3.04 -20.98 -7.33
CA ARG A 68 -2.65 -22.29 -6.81
C ARG A 68 -3.78 -22.77 -5.92
N SER A 69 -4.47 -23.83 -6.35
CA SER A 69 -5.53 -24.43 -5.57
C SER A 69 -5.00 -24.80 -4.19
N VAL A 70 -5.55 -24.15 -3.16
CA VAL A 70 -5.55 -24.75 -1.83
C VAL A 70 -6.47 -25.95 -1.96
N GLU A 71 -5.94 -27.17 -1.79
CA GLU A 71 -6.73 -28.40 -1.87
C GLU A 71 -8.05 -28.22 -1.11
N PRO A 72 -9.21 -28.50 -1.72
CA PRO A 72 -10.50 -28.37 -1.04
C PRO A 72 -10.47 -29.19 0.25
N GLY A 73 -10.57 -28.52 1.40
CA GLY A 73 -10.47 -29.16 2.73
C GLY A 73 -9.09 -29.12 3.37
N ALA A 74 -8.11 -28.39 2.81
CA ALA A 74 -6.86 -28.09 3.52
C ALA A 74 -7.19 -27.35 4.82
N THR A 75 -6.84 -27.97 5.95
CA THR A 75 -7.09 -27.43 7.28
C THR A 75 -6.06 -26.37 7.69
N ASP A 76 -4.89 -26.36 7.03
CA ASP A 76 -3.81 -25.42 7.32
C ASP A 76 -3.51 -24.53 6.10
N THR A 77 -3.81 -23.24 6.24
CA THR A 77 -3.54 -22.21 5.23
C THR A 77 -2.33 -21.33 5.60
N THR A 78 -1.58 -21.71 6.63
CA THR A 78 -0.49 -20.89 7.18
C THR A 78 0.58 -20.60 6.14
N ALA A 79 1.11 -21.63 5.47
CA ALA A 79 2.14 -21.44 4.44
C ALA A 79 1.65 -20.58 3.27
N PHE A 80 0.41 -20.80 2.84
CA PHE A 80 -0.24 -20.02 1.79
C PHE A 80 -0.36 -18.53 2.17
N ASN A 81 -0.86 -18.25 3.37
CA ASN A 81 -1.00 -16.89 3.89
C ASN A 81 0.35 -16.20 4.15
N GLN A 82 1.38 -16.96 4.56
CA GLN A 82 2.74 -16.45 4.68
C GLN A 82 3.34 -16.05 3.33
N GLU A 83 3.09 -16.81 2.26
CA GLU A 83 3.56 -16.46 0.92
C GLU A 83 2.89 -15.18 0.40
N LEU A 84 1.57 -15.05 0.56
CA LEU A 84 0.83 -13.80 0.28
C LEU A 84 1.33 -12.64 1.14
N GLY A 85 1.55 -12.89 2.43
CA GLY A 85 2.02 -11.88 3.36
C GLY A 85 3.42 -11.37 3.03
N ARG A 86 4.34 -12.23 2.58
CA ARG A 86 5.66 -11.81 2.08
C ARG A 86 5.52 -10.78 0.96
N LEU A 87 4.64 -11.02 -0.03
CA LEU A 87 4.41 -10.09 -1.13
C LEU A 87 3.83 -8.75 -0.67
N MET A 88 2.91 -8.76 0.30
CA MET A 88 2.37 -7.54 0.89
C MET A 88 3.43 -6.72 1.65
N ASN A 89 4.31 -7.39 2.40
CA ASN A 89 5.39 -6.73 3.12
C ASN A 89 6.43 -6.14 2.16
N GLU A 90 6.78 -6.84 1.09
CA GLU A 90 7.67 -6.31 0.04
C GLU A 90 7.06 -5.10 -0.70
N SER A 91 5.74 -5.08 -0.85
CA SER A 91 5.02 -3.90 -1.32
C SER A 91 5.17 -2.72 -0.35
N GLN A 92 4.99 -2.93 0.96
CA GLN A 92 5.21 -1.88 1.97
C GLN A 92 6.66 -1.34 1.93
N ASP A 93 7.65 -2.23 1.86
CA ASP A 93 9.06 -1.84 1.79
C ASP A 93 9.37 -1.03 0.53
N SER A 94 8.78 -1.43 -0.61
CA SER A 94 8.88 -0.69 -1.87
C SER A 94 8.21 0.69 -1.78
N SER A 95 7.02 0.77 -1.18
CA SER A 95 6.30 2.02 -0.97
C SER A 95 7.08 2.99 -0.08
N ARG A 96 7.68 2.49 1.01
CA ARG A 96 8.50 3.29 1.92
C ARG A 96 9.79 3.77 1.27
N ALA A 97 10.57 2.86 0.66
CA ALA A 97 11.94 3.17 0.21
C ALA A 97 12.03 3.66 -1.23
N LEU A 98 11.19 3.16 -2.14
CA LEU A 98 11.26 3.48 -3.57
C LEU A 98 10.22 4.49 -4.01
N TYR A 99 8.98 4.38 -3.53
CA TYR A 99 7.94 5.36 -3.89
C TYR A 99 7.90 6.56 -2.96
N GLU A 100 8.37 6.38 -1.72
CA GLU A 100 8.38 7.39 -0.65
C GLU A 100 6.97 7.92 -0.36
N ASN A 101 5.98 7.02 -0.37
CA ASN A 101 4.58 7.34 -0.03
C ASN A 101 4.12 6.75 1.31
N SER A 102 5.03 6.26 2.15
CA SER A 102 4.71 5.93 3.55
C SER A 102 4.82 7.18 4.46
N CYS A 103 4.58 7.00 5.75
CA CYS A 103 4.92 7.95 6.81
C CYS A 103 5.20 7.19 8.12
N ALA A 104 5.73 7.90 9.12
CA ALA A 104 6.13 7.29 10.39
C ALA A 104 4.96 6.58 11.08
N GLU A 105 3.75 7.16 11.00
CA GLU A 105 2.52 6.60 11.53
C GLU A 105 2.16 5.27 10.87
N LEU A 106 2.16 5.22 9.54
CA LEU A 106 1.85 4.00 8.78
C LEU A 106 2.89 2.91 9.04
N ASP A 107 4.17 3.28 9.10
CA ASP A 107 5.26 2.34 9.36
C ASP A 107 5.13 1.74 10.77
N GLN A 108 4.83 2.57 11.79
CA GLN A 108 4.60 2.12 13.15
C GLN A 108 3.39 1.18 13.26
N ILE A 109 2.26 1.52 12.65
CA ILE A 109 1.06 0.66 12.63
C ILE A 109 1.38 -0.68 11.94
N CYS A 110 2.15 -0.66 10.85
CA CYS A 110 2.54 -1.88 10.16
C CYS A 110 3.44 -2.78 11.03
N GLU A 111 4.38 -2.19 11.76
CA GLU A 111 5.26 -2.90 12.70
C GLU A 111 4.48 -3.53 13.84
N ILE A 112 3.55 -2.79 14.48
CA ILE A 112 2.70 -3.30 15.56
C ILE A 112 1.87 -4.47 15.05
N GLY A 113 1.18 -4.33 13.92
CA GLY A 113 0.35 -5.39 13.36
C GLY A 113 1.13 -6.69 13.10
N ARG A 114 2.35 -6.58 12.55
CA ARG A 114 3.22 -7.76 12.34
C ARG A 114 3.71 -8.36 13.65
N GLY A 115 4.14 -7.52 14.60
CA GLY A 115 4.58 -7.97 15.92
C GLY A 115 3.49 -8.70 16.72
N ALA A 116 2.22 -8.34 16.48
CA ALA A 116 1.06 -8.95 17.12
C ALA A 116 0.53 -10.22 16.40
N GLY A 117 1.12 -10.62 15.28
CA GLY A 117 0.81 -11.88 14.61
C GLY A 117 0.12 -11.76 13.25
N ALA A 118 0.04 -10.57 12.65
CA ALA A 118 -0.32 -10.46 11.24
C ALA A 118 0.77 -11.09 10.35
N TYR A 119 0.37 -11.86 9.34
CA TYR A 119 1.27 -12.33 8.28
C TYR A 119 1.90 -11.16 7.52
N ALA A 120 1.14 -10.06 7.39
CA ALA A 120 1.58 -8.87 6.68
C ALA A 120 0.84 -7.62 7.12
N SER A 121 1.51 -6.49 6.91
CA SER A 121 0.94 -5.15 7.04
C SER A 121 1.49 -4.24 5.95
N ARG A 122 0.61 -3.49 5.29
CA ARG A 122 1.02 -2.45 4.32
C ARG A 122 0.05 -1.28 4.32
N LEU A 123 0.50 -0.11 3.88
CA LEU A 123 -0.37 1.02 3.57
C LEU A 123 -1.35 0.66 2.45
N THR A 124 -2.50 1.31 2.40
CA THR A 124 -3.45 1.19 1.30
C THR A 124 -3.97 2.56 0.86
N GLY A 125 -4.32 2.70 -0.41
CA GLY A 125 -4.62 3.99 -1.04
C GLY A 125 -3.35 4.75 -1.44
N ALA A 126 -3.42 6.08 -1.43
CA ALA A 126 -2.36 6.94 -1.94
C ALA A 126 -1.09 6.95 -1.05
N GLY A 127 -1.25 6.77 0.26
CA GLY A 127 -0.19 6.92 1.25
C GLY A 127 -0.07 8.35 1.79
N TRP A 128 1.08 8.66 2.41
CA TRP A 128 1.33 9.88 3.21
C TRP A 128 0.31 10.07 4.34
N GLY A 129 -0.09 8.97 4.96
CA GLY A 129 -1.19 8.86 5.91
C GLY A 129 -2.31 7.95 5.39
N GLY A 130 -3.50 8.06 5.97
CA GLY A 130 -4.64 7.22 5.63
C GLY A 130 -4.61 5.87 6.35
N CYS A 131 -4.89 4.78 5.63
CA CYS A 131 -5.11 3.47 6.22
C CYS A 131 -3.98 2.48 5.93
N THR A 132 -3.91 1.45 6.77
CA THR A 132 -3.15 0.23 6.51
C THR A 132 -4.10 -0.96 6.37
N VAL A 133 -3.63 -2.03 5.74
CA VAL A 133 -4.33 -3.31 5.64
C VAL A 133 -3.42 -4.41 6.18
N HIS A 134 -4.00 -5.28 7.01
CA HIS A 134 -3.32 -6.38 7.68
C HIS A 134 -3.89 -7.72 7.21
N LEU A 135 -3.02 -8.66 6.84
CA LEU A 135 -3.42 -10.05 6.62
C LEU A 135 -3.21 -10.81 7.93
N VAL A 136 -4.29 -11.17 8.62
CA VAL A 136 -4.24 -11.70 9.99
C VAL A 136 -4.89 -13.09 10.03
N PRO A 137 -4.28 -14.09 10.69
CA PRO A 137 -4.96 -15.35 10.95
C PRO A 137 -6.14 -15.14 11.91
N ALA A 138 -7.23 -15.88 11.70
CA ALA A 138 -8.50 -15.62 12.38
C ALA A 138 -8.42 -15.65 13.91
N ASP A 139 -7.54 -16.50 14.47
CA ASP A 139 -7.28 -16.64 15.90
C ASP A 139 -6.39 -15.52 16.48
N ARG A 140 -5.79 -14.66 15.65
CA ARG A 140 -4.95 -13.54 16.08
C ARG A 140 -5.57 -12.16 15.89
N VAL A 141 -6.80 -12.08 15.35
CA VAL A 141 -7.49 -10.80 15.11
C VAL A 141 -7.54 -9.96 16.39
N ALA A 142 -8.07 -10.51 17.49
CA ALA A 142 -8.15 -9.80 18.77
C ALA A 142 -6.77 -9.34 19.29
N SER A 143 -5.74 -10.17 19.14
CA SER A 143 -4.38 -9.82 19.55
C SER A 143 -3.81 -8.65 18.75
N VAL A 144 -4.13 -8.54 17.46
CA VAL A 144 -3.70 -7.43 16.61
C VAL A 144 -4.48 -6.16 16.97
N GLU A 145 -5.80 -6.24 17.17
CA GLU A 145 -6.62 -5.11 17.59
C GLU A 145 -6.17 -4.54 18.95
N GLU A 146 -5.96 -5.40 19.95
CA GLU A 146 -5.47 -5.00 21.27
C GLU A 146 -4.08 -4.36 21.20
N ALA A 147 -3.18 -4.90 20.37
CA ALA A 147 -1.86 -4.33 20.20
C ALA A 147 -1.91 -2.95 19.55
N LEU A 148 -2.73 -2.77 18.50
CA LEU A 148 -2.92 -1.48 17.85
C LEU A 148 -3.51 -0.44 18.80
N GLU A 149 -4.52 -0.81 19.60
CA GLU A 149 -5.09 0.07 20.61
C GLU A 149 -4.04 0.46 21.66
N ARG A 150 -3.39 -0.54 22.28
CA ARG A 150 -2.42 -0.33 23.36
C ARG A 150 -1.18 0.43 22.91
N GLU A 151 -0.67 0.15 21.72
CA GLU A 151 0.66 0.61 21.31
C GLU A 151 0.61 1.85 20.41
N TYR A 152 -0.53 2.10 19.75
CA TYR A 152 -0.71 3.23 18.85
C TYR A 152 -1.85 4.17 19.27
N TYR A 153 -3.11 3.71 19.25
CA TYR A 153 -4.28 4.60 19.35
C TYR A 153 -4.52 5.20 20.74
N SER A 154 -4.27 4.44 21.81
CA SER A 154 -4.38 4.93 23.20
C SER A 154 -3.42 6.08 23.52
N LYS A 155 -2.37 6.27 22.71
CA LYS A 155 -1.38 7.35 22.85
C LYS A 155 -1.75 8.59 22.02
N ARG A 156 -2.92 8.61 21.39
CA ARG A 156 -3.43 9.71 20.55
C ARG A 156 -4.62 10.39 21.23
N GLU A 157 -4.77 11.67 20.97
CA GLU A 157 -5.94 12.44 21.40
C GLU A 157 -7.12 12.14 20.46
N LEU A 158 -7.87 11.10 20.78
CA LEU A 158 -9.02 10.62 20.02
C LEU A 158 -10.23 10.46 20.94
N SER A 159 -11.43 10.77 20.45
CA SER A 159 -12.67 10.40 21.14
C SER A 159 -12.87 8.88 21.15
N ASP A 160 -13.75 8.40 22.02
CA ASP A 160 -14.06 6.96 22.09
C ASP A 160 -14.63 6.45 20.76
N GLU A 161 -15.50 7.24 20.10
CA GLU A 161 -16.03 6.92 18.77
C GLU A 161 -14.93 6.83 17.71
N GLN A 162 -13.95 7.74 17.73
CA GLN A 162 -12.84 7.71 16.78
C GLN A 162 -11.94 6.49 16.99
N LYS A 163 -11.74 6.05 18.23
CA LYS A 163 -10.98 4.83 18.54
C LYS A 163 -11.72 3.59 18.07
N GLU A 164 -13.02 3.50 18.35
CA GLU A 164 -13.86 2.39 17.90
C GLU A 164 -13.86 2.24 16.37
N GLN A 165 -13.86 3.36 15.64
CA GLN A 165 -13.86 3.37 14.17
C GLN A 165 -12.46 3.23 13.55
N ALA A 166 -11.38 3.29 14.35
CA ALA A 166 -10.02 3.32 13.84
C ALA A 166 -9.55 1.97 13.28
N VAL A 167 -10.11 0.86 13.80
CA VAL A 167 -9.77 -0.50 13.40
C VAL A 167 -11.04 -1.24 13.02
N VAL A 168 -11.05 -1.80 11.80
CA VAL A 168 -12.18 -2.60 11.32
C VAL A 168 -11.71 -3.93 10.76
N VAL A 169 -12.45 -4.99 11.08
CA VAL A 169 -12.25 -6.34 10.54
C VAL A 169 -13.23 -6.54 9.39
N SER A 170 -12.71 -6.86 8.21
CA SER A 170 -13.51 -6.95 7.00
C SER A 170 -13.27 -8.26 6.24
N ARG A 171 -14.27 -8.63 5.44
CA ARG A 171 -14.22 -9.70 4.43
C ARG A 171 -14.62 -9.11 3.08
N PRO A 172 -14.21 -9.71 1.94
CA PRO A 172 -14.65 -9.25 0.63
C PRO A 172 -16.18 -9.11 0.56
N GLY A 173 -16.67 -7.89 0.34
CA GLY A 173 -18.09 -7.57 0.25
C GLY A 173 -18.59 -7.50 -1.20
N HIS A 174 -19.90 -7.36 -1.36
CA HIS A 174 -20.52 -7.13 -2.66
C HIS A 174 -20.27 -5.70 -3.15
N GLY A 175 -20.33 -5.50 -4.47
CA GLY A 175 -20.29 -4.16 -5.09
C GLY A 175 -21.58 -3.37 -4.90
N SER A 176 -21.68 -2.23 -5.59
CA SER A 176 -22.85 -1.36 -5.56
C SER A 176 -24.13 -2.09 -5.95
N ALA A 177 -25.20 -1.89 -5.17
CA ALA A 177 -26.50 -2.51 -5.40
C ALA A 177 -27.64 -1.49 -5.17
N VAL A 178 -28.77 -1.74 -5.83
CA VAL A 178 -30.01 -0.98 -5.63
C VAL A 178 -30.97 -1.81 -4.78
N TYR A 179 -31.36 -1.28 -3.63
CA TYR A 179 -32.38 -1.89 -2.78
C TYR A 179 -33.74 -1.26 -3.09
N VAL A 180 -34.63 -2.03 -3.70
CA VAL A 180 -36.01 -1.59 -3.96
C VAL A 180 -36.82 -1.81 -2.69
N VAL A 181 -37.17 -0.71 -2.00
CA VAL A 181 -38.08 -0.75 -0.86
C VAL A 181 -39.50 -0.84 -1.40
N GLN A 182 -40.17 -1.98 -1.19
CA GLN A 182 -41.60 -2.09 -1.46
C GLN A 182 -42.36 -1.43 -0.30
N ASP A 183 -43.19 -0.44 -0.60
CA ASP A 183 -44.09 0.16 0.38
C ASP A 183 -44.96 -0.96 0.98
N LYS A 184 -44.81 -1.19 2.29
CA LYS A 184 -45.77 -2.00 3.04
C LYS A 184 -47.11 -1.27 2.98
N VAL A 185 -48.06 -1.78 2.21
CA VAL A 185 -49.47 -1.44 2.38
C VAL A 185 -49.83 -1.86 3.81
N LEU A 186 -50.10 -0.85 4.66
CA LEU A 186 -50.62 -1.01 6.02
C LEU A 186 -52.00 -1.66 6.00
#